data_AF-A0A6V7TKT9-F1
#
_entry.id   AF-A0A6V7TKT9-F1
#
_cell.length_a   1.000
_cell.length_b   1.000
_cell.length_c   1.000
_cell.angle_alpha   90.00
_cell.angle_beta   90.00
_cell.angle_gamma   90.00
#
_symmetry.space_group_name_H-M   'P 1'
#
loop_
_entity.id
_entity.type
_entity.pdbx_description
1 polymer ?
#
loop_
_entity_poly.entity_id
_entity_poly.type
_entity_poly.pdbx_seq_one_letter_code
_entity_poly.pdbx_strand_id
1 'polypeptide(L)' 'MNGHDDCIGGVVLSTEATGERGRQWQKMIQKPGKNSQYWHKLDVDE' A
#
# COMPACT_ATOMS: atom_id res chain seq x y z
N MET A 1 18.97 -18.50 19.77
CA MET A 1 17.96 -17.43 19.73
C MET A 1 17.66 -17.21 18.25
N ASN A 2 16.49 -17.66 17.78
CA ASN A 2 16.03 -17.41 16.42
C ASN A 2 15.71 -15.92 16.32
N GLY A 3 16.66 -15.12 15.81
CA GLY A 3 16.42 -13.71 15.57
C GLY A 3 15.64 -13.57 14.27
N HIS A 4 14.32 -13.50 14.37
CA HIS A 4 13.49 -13.00 13.28
C HIS A 4 13.34 -11.49 13.46
N ASP A 5 13.35 -10.75 12.35
CA ASP A 5 13.09 -9.31 12.37
C ASP A 5 11.66 -9.02 12.82
N ASP A 6 11.48 -7.93 13.57
CA ASP A 6 10.16 -7.47 14.01
C ASP A 6 9.36 -6.91 12.83
N CYS A 7 8.14 -7.40 12.64
CA CYS A 7 7.21 -6.86 11.65
C CYS A 7 6.49 -5.63 12.21
N ILE A 8 6.66 -4.48 11.56
CA ILE A 8 5.92 -3.24 11.89
C ILE A 8 4.55 -3.19 11.21
N GLY A 9 4.39 -3.88 10.07
CA GLY A 9 3.17 -3.90 9.25
C GLY A 9 3.45 -3.69 7.76
N GLY A 10 2.40 -3.74 6.95
CA GLY A 10 2.47 -3.66 5.49
C GLY A 10 1.36 -2.83 4.86
N VAL A 11 1.51 -2.51 3.57
CA VAL A 11 0.44 -1.92 2.75
C VAL A 11 0.47 -2.57 1.38
N VAL A 12 -0.70 -2.97 0.89
CA VAL A 12 -0.86 -3.52 -0.47
C VAL A 12 -1.58 -2.50 -1.35
N LEU A 13 -0.93 -2.16 -2.46
CA LEU A 13 -1.53 -1.37 -3.54
C LEU A 13 -1.71 -2.28 -4.75
N SER A 14 -2.95 -2.61 -5.08
CA SER A 14 -3.29 -3.49 -6.19
C SER A 14 -4.61 -3.09 -6.82
N THR A 15 -4.95 -3.71 -7.96
CA THR A 15 -6.25 -3.51 -8.61
C THR A 15 -7.42 -4.06 -7.80
N GLU A 16 -7.16 -4.97 -6.85
CA GLU A 16 -8.16 -5.56 -5.96
C GLU A 16 -8.33 -4.76 -4.66
N ALA A 17 -7.38 -3.85 -4.35
CA ALA A 17 -7.46 -3.03 -3.16
C ALA A 17 -8.70 -2.13 -3.20
N THR A 18 -9.40 -2.03 -2.07
CA THR A 18 -10.59 -1.19 -1.92
C THR A 18 -10.23 0.13 -1.23
N GLY A 19 -11.22 1.03 -1.09
CA GLY A 19 -11.04 2.27 -0.34
C GLY A 19 -9.96 3.20 -0.90
N GLU A 20 -9.14 3.78 -0.01
CA GLU A 20 -8.09 4.74 -0.38
C GLU A 20 -6.96 4.13 -1.20
N ARG A 21 -6.59 2.89 -0.90
CA ARG A 21 -5.53 2.15 -1.60
C ARG A 21 -5.92 1.89 -3.05
N GLY A 22 -7.14 1.41 -3.27
CA GLY A 22 -7.71 1.25 -4.61
C GLY A 22 -7.80 2.57 -5.37
N ARG A 23 -8.25 3.64 -4.71
CA ARG A 23 -8.33 4.97 -5.34
C ARG A 23 -6.97 5.51 -5.77
N GLN A 24 -5.92 5.33 -4.97
CA GLN A 24 -4.56 5.70 -5.38
C GLN A 24 -4.12 4.87 -6.58
N TRP A 25 -4.29 3.55 -6.52
CA TRP A 25 -3.82 2.65 -7.55
C TRP A 25 -4.45 2.97 -8.91
N GLN A 26 -5.78 3.17 -8.93
CA GLN A 26 -6.51 3.58 -10.14
C GLN A 26 -6.03 4.92 -10.70
N LYS A 27 -5.80 5.93 -9.84
CA LYS A 27 -5.30 7.23 -10.28
C LYS A 27 -3.92 7.14 -10.94
N MET A 28 -3.06 6.25 -10.47
CA MET A 28 -1.72 6.05 -11.03
C MET A 28 -1.79 5.38 -12.42
N ILE A 29 -2.61 4.34 -12.57
CA ILE A 29 -2.83 3.67 -13.86
C ILE A 29 -3.42 4.64 -14.90
N GLN A 30 -4.37 5.48 -14.49
CA GLN A 30 -5.04 6.43 -15.39
C GLN A 30 -4.16 7.63 -15.80
N LYS A 31 -3.00 7.84 -15.18
CA LYS A 31 -2.12 9.00 -15.43
C LYS A 31 -0.67 8.56 -15.64
N PRO A 32 -0.36 7.84 -16.72
CA PRO A 32 1.00 7.38 -17.01
C PRO A 32 1.97 8.58 -17.11
N GLY A 33 3.17 8.40 -16.58
CA GLY A 33 4.23 9.43 -16.57
C GLY A 33 4.02 10.55 -15.52
N LYS A 34 2.98 10.48 -14.69
CA LYS A 34 2.76 11.44 -13.59
C LYS A 34 2.93 10.76 -12.24
N ASN A 35 3.67 11.43 -11.35
CA ASN A 35 3.83 10.97 -9.97
C ASN A 35 2.57 11.26 -9.16
N SER A 36 2.23 10.33 -8.26
CA SER A 36 1.18 10.51 -7.26
C SER A 36 1.68 10.02 -5.90
N GLN A 37 1.48 10.82 -4.85
CA GLN A 37 1.95 10.55 -3.50
C GLN A 37 0.78 10.58 -2.52
N TYR A 38 0.75 9.61 -1.60
CA TYR A 38 -0.31 9.46 -0.60
C TYR A 38 0.26 8.82 0.67
N TRP A 39 -0.33 9.15 1.81
CA TRP A 39 -0.08 8.48 3.08
C TRP A 39 -1.09 7.33 3.26
N HIS A 40 -0.62 6.20 3.80
CA HIS A 40 -1.46 5.07 4.20
C HIS A 40 -1.12 4.62 5.61
N LYS A 41 -2.13 4.20 6.35
CA LYS A 41 -1.93 3.42 7.57
C LYS A 41 -1.50 2.00 7.19
N LEU A 42 -0.47 1.49 7.88
CA LEU A 42 -0.02 0.11 7.74
C LEU A 42 -1.04 -0.84 8.37
N ASP A 43 -1.27 -1.96 7.70
CA ASP A 43 -1.95 -3.11 8.30
C ASP A 43 -0.92 -3.90 9.11
N VAL A 44 -1.28 -4.23 10.34
CA VAL A 44 -0.56 -5.17 11.17
C VAL A 44 -1.32 -6.49 11.09
N ASP A 45 -0.61 -7.58 10.81
CA ASP A 45 -1.18 -8.92 10.97
C ASP A 45 -1.45 -9.11 12.48
N GLU A 46 -2.69 -9.41 12.84
CA GLU A 46 -3.08 -9.73 14.24
C GLU A 46 -2.46 -11.04 14.74
#